data_AF-A0A016SFZ8-F1
#
_entry.id   AF-A0A016SFZ8-F1
#
_cell.length_a   1.000
_cell.length_b   1.000
_cell.length_c   1.000
_cell.angle_alpha   90.00
_cell.angle_beta   90.00
_cell.angle_gamma   90.00
#
_symmetry.space_group_name_H-M   'P 1'
#
loop_
_entity.id
_entity.type
_entity.pdbx_description
1 polymer ?
#
loop_
_entity_poly.entity_id
_entity_poly.type
_entity_poly.pdbx_seq_one_letter_code
_entity_poly.pdbx_strand_id
1 'polypeptide(L)'
;MTRQFRMPNGDFRKERVYAAFRGTMRYVSLSVHERKEQGPVDDLWSIYYTLIELAEGGLPWRTITDHDEIFQLKRRLTFYDLCRCVCHQ
;
A
#
# COMPACT_ATOMS: atom_id res chain seq x y z
N MET A 1 -10.06 -1.56 6.06
CA MET A 1 -10.50 -2.80 6.72
C MET A 1 -11.11 -3.68 5.66
N THR A 2 -10.41 -4.77 5.36
CA THR A 2 -10.69 -5.70 4.27
C THR A 2 -12.00 -6.43 4.50
N ARG A 3 -12.82 -6.59 3.44
CA ARG A 3 -14.10 -7.30 3.53
C ARG A 3 -13.86 -8.79 3.59
N GLN A 4 -14.80 -9.53 4.17
CA GLN A 4 -14.78 -11.00 4.08
C GLN A 4 -14.71 -11.44 2.62
N PHE A 5 -13.72 -12.27 2.32
CA PHE A 5 -13.42 -12.80 0.99
C PHE A 5 -14.49 -13.78 0.49
N ARG A 6 -15.12 -14.50 1.43
CA ARG A 6 -16.21 -15.43 1.15
C ARG A 6 -17.52 -14.88 1.67
N MET A 7 -18.58 -15.14 0.91
CA MET A 7 -19.95 -14.92 1.36
C MET A 7 -20.38 -16.10 2.27
N PRO A 8 -21.45 -15.94 3.08
CA PRO A 8 -21.91 -17.01 3.99
C PRO A 8 -22.30 -18.30 3.26
N ASN A 9 -22.62 -18.21 1.96
CA ASN A 9 -22.94 -19.34 1.09
C ASN A 9 -21.70 -20.04 0.51
N GLY A 10 -20.48 -19.61 0.85
CA GLY A 10 -19.22 -20.20 0.36
C GLY A 10 -18.69 -19.61 -0.94
N ASP A 11 -19.47 -18.76 -1.62
CA ASP A 11 -19.06 -18.14 -2.89
C ASP A 11 -18.00 -17.06 -2.68
N PHE A 12 -17.16 -16.88 -3.70
CA PHE A 12 -16.21 -15.77 -3.75
C PHE A 12 -16.92 -14.44 -3.93
N ARG A 13 -16.58 -13.48 -3.07
CA ARG A 13 -17.13 -12.15 -3.17
C ARG A 13 -16.51 -11.43 -4.37
N LYS A 14 -17.35 -11.04 -5.33
CA LYS A 14 -16.91 -10.27 -6.51
C LYS A 14 -16.34 -8.91 -6.12
N GLU A 15 -15.27 -8.53 -6.81
CA GLU A 15 -14.65 -7.22 -6.71
C GLU A 15 -15.61 -6.09 -7.12
N ARG A 16 -15.62 -5.00 -6.35
CA ARG A 16 -16.32 -3.76 -6.68
C ARG A 16 -15.59 -3.05 -7.81
N VAL A 17 -16.37 -2.47 -8.71
CA VAL A 17 -15.86 -1.59 -9.78
C VAL A 17 -15.15 -0.35 -9.21
N TYR A 18 -15.58 0.12 -8.04
CA TYR A 18 -14.98 1.26 -7.35
C TYR A 18 -15.00 1.05 -5.83
N ALA A 19 -13.84 1.17 -5.21
CA ALA A 19 -13.69 1.20 -3.77
C ALA A 19 -13.35 2.61 -3.30
N ALA A 20 -14.08 3.09 -2.28
CA ALA A 20 -13.73 4.33 -1.62
C ALA A 20 -12.35 4.20 -0.94
N PHE A 21 -11.53 5.25 -1.04
CA PHE A 21 -10.23 5.29 -0.38
C PHE A 21 -10.40 5.20 1.13
N ARG A 22 -9.73 4.22 1.74
CA ARG A 22 -9.69 4.02 3.19
C ARG A 22 -8.27 3.63 3.59
N GLY A 23 -7.68 4.41 4.49
CA GLY A 23 -6.33 4.18 5.00
C GLY A 23 -5.50 5.46 5.01
N THR A 24 -4.24 5.33 5.42
CA THR A 24 -3.29 6.45 5.49
C THR A 24 -2.47 6.49 4.21
N MET A 25 -2.43 7.63 3.50
CA MET A 25 -1.72 7.80 2.22
C MET A 25 -0.29 7.27 2.22
N ARG A 26 0.39 7.31 3.38
CA ARG A 26 1.75 6.82 3.55
C ARG A 26 1.89 5.30 3.34
N TYR A 27 0.94 4.49 3.81
CA TYR A 27 1.07 3.02 3.87
C TYR A 27 0.18 2.26 2.90
N VAL A 28 -0.78 2.92 2.26
CA VAL A 28 -1.66 2.27 1.28
C VAL A 28 -0.89 1.77 0.05
N SER A 29 -1.36 0.66 -0.53
CA SER A 29 -0.82 0.10 -1.77
C SER A 29 -1.16 0.98 -2.99
N LEU A 30 -0.52 0.68 -4.12
CA LEU A 30 -0.87 1.28 -5.42
C LEU A 30 -2.30 0.93 -5.85
N SER A 31 -2.78 -0.27 -5.55
CA SER A 31 -4.15 -0.70 -5.89
C SER A 31 -5.21 0.12 -5.15
N VAL A 32 -4.93 0.51 -3.90
CA VAL A 32 -5.82 1.39 -3.13
C VAL A 32 -5.81 2.82 -3.68
N HIS A 33 -4.67 3.31 -4.15
CA HIS A 33 -4.60 4.59 -4.87
C HIS A 33 -5.44 4.56 -6.16
N GLU A 34 -5.46 3.43 -6.86
CA GLU A 34 -6.28 3.18 -8.06
C GLU A 34 -7.76 2.89 -7.78
N ARG A 35 -8.21 2.98 -6.51
CA ARG A 35 -9.61 2.72 -6.11
C ARG A 35 -10.09 1.30 -6.38
N LYS A 36 -9.18 0.33 -6.42
CA LYS A 36 -9.47 -1.10 -6.53
C LYS A 36 -9.92 -1.67 -5.18
N GLU A 37 -10.62 -2.81 -5.21
CA GLU A 37 -11.06 -3.46 -3.97
C GLU A 37 -9.85 -3.88 -3.12
N GLN A 38 -9.93 -3.56 -1.82
CA GLN A 38 -8.90 -3.91 -0.86
C GLN A 38 -8.90 -5.41 -0.63
N GLY A 39 -7.75 -6.05 -0.83
CA GLY A 39 -7.50 -7.44 -0.54
C GLY A 39 -6.47 -7.64 0.57
N PRO A 40 -6.25 -8.89 1.01
CA PRO A 40 -5.22 -9.21 2.00
C PRO A 40 -3.80 -8.78 1.59
N VAL A 41 -3.55 -8.69 0.28
CA VAL A 41 -2.27 -8.22 -0.26
C VAL A 41 -1.99 -6.75 0.09
N ASP A 42 -3.03 -5.92 0.25
CA ASP A 42 -2.87 -4.51 0.60
C ASP A 42 -2.43 -4.32 2.06
N ASP A 43 -2.83 -5.24 2.94
CA ASP A 43 -2.35 -5.29 4.31
C ASP A 43 -0.85 -5.67 4.35
N LEU A 44 -0.39 -6.57 3.46
CA LEU A 44 1.03 -6.89 3.30
C LEU A 44 1.85 -5.69 2.78
N TRP A 45 1.32 -4.91 1.83
CA TRP A 45 1.95 -3.66 1.38
C TRP A 45 2.11 -2.66 2.52
N SER A 46 1.09 -2.54 3.36
CA SER A 46 1.12 -1.63 4.53
C SER A 46 2.20 -2.06 5.53
N ILE A 47 2.31 -3.37 5.80
CA ILE A 47 3.38 -3.94 6.63
C ILE A 47 4.75 -3.66 6.01
N TYR A 48 4.91 -3.89 4.71
CA TYR A 48 6.17 -3.67 3.99
C TYR A 48 6.66 -2.22 4.15
N TYR A 49 5.80 -1.23 3.91
CA TYR A 49 6.16 0.18 4.11
C TYR A 49 6.45 0.53 5.57
N THR A 50 5.76 -0.11 6.51
CA THR A 50 6.00 0.08 7.95
C THR A 50 7.36 -0.47 8.37
N LEU A 51 7.76 -1.65 7.85
CA LEU A 51 9.07 -2.24 8.10
C LEU A 51 10.20 -1.40 7.53
N ILE A 52 10.03 -0.86 6.32
CA ILE A 52 11.01 0.07 5.73
C ILE A 52 11.12 1.34 6.59
N GLU A 53 10.00 1.92 7.00
CA GLU A 53 10.03 3.12 7.84
C GLU A 53 10.73 2.86 9.18
N LEU A 54 10.56 1.66 9.75
CA LEU A 54 11.25 1.25 10.97
C LEU A 54 12.75 1.04 10.75
N ALA A 55 13.16 0.45 9.62
CA ALA A 55 14.56 0.16 9.31
C ALA A 55 15.36 1.40 8.88
N GLU A 56 14.77 2.26 8.05
CA GLU A 56 15.43 3.43 7.46
C GLU A 56 15.12 4.74 8.21
N GLY A 57 14.17 4.70 9.16
CA GLY A 57 13.72 5.85 9.95
C GLY A 57 12.72 6.78 9.25
N GLY A 58 12.39 6.52 7.97
CA GLY A 58 11.45 7.34 7.21
C GLY A 58 11.22 6.86 5.79
N LEU A 59 10.02 7.10 5.25
CA LEU A 59 9.71 6.86 3.85
C LEU A 59 10.06 8.09 2.97
N PRO A 60 10.44 7.90 1.68
CA PRO A 60 10.78 9.01 0.79
C PRO A 60 9.64 10.01 0.57
N TRP A 61 8.39 9.54 0.63
CA TRP A 61 7.18 10.37 0.50
C TRP A 61 6.65 10.89 1.84
N ARG A 62 7.42 10.86 2.92
CA ARG A 62 6.93 11.24 4.26
C ARG A 62 6.47 12.70 4.37
N THR A 63 7.03 13.60 3.55
CA THR A 63 6.75 15.05 3.52
C THR A 63 5.75 15.46 2.43
N ILE A 64 5.32 14.53 1.58
CA ILE A 64 4.43 14.82 0.46
C ILE A 64 2.99 14.60 0.91
N THR A 65 2.11 15.53 0.56
CA THR A 65 0.66 15.46 0.86
C THR A 65 -0.19 15.31 -0.39
N ASP A 66 0.36 15.56 -1.58
CA ASP A 66 -0.35 15.38 -2.83
C ASP A 66 -0.51 13.90 -3.17
N HIS A 67 -1.74 13.51 -3.53
CA HIS A 67 -2.07 12.11 -3.79
C HIS A 67 -1.34 11.56 -5.03
N ASP A 68 -1.31 12.34 -6.11
CA ASP A 68 -0.79 11.89 -7.39
C ASP A 68 0.73 11.85 -7.36
N GLU A 69 1.36 12.79 -6.68
CA GLU A 69 2.81 12.78 -6.45
C GLU A 69 3.23 11.54 -5.64
N ILE A 70 2.53 11.21 -4.55
CA ILE A 70 2.80 9.99 -3.77
C ILE A 70 2.60 8.75 -4.63
N PHE A 71 1.53 8.69 -5.43
CA PHE A 71 1.25 7.56 -6.30
C PHE A 71 2.35 7.35 -7.34
N GLN A 72 2.78 8.41 -8.03
CA GLN A 72 3.85 8.33 -9.01
C GLN A 72 5.18 7.93 -8.36
N LEU A 73 5.46 8.46 -7.18
CA LEU A 73 6.69 8.15 -6.46
C LEU A 73 6.72 6.67 -6.03
N LYS A 74 5.63 6.15 -5.47
CA LYS A 74 5.49 4.71 -5.15
C LYS A 74 5.60 3.82 -6.38
N ARG A 75 5.11 4.26 -7.54
CA ARG A 75 5.18 3.50 -8.80
C ARG A 75 6.59 3.49 -9.39
N ARG A 76 7.37 4.54 -9.16
CA ARG A 76 8.74 4.68 -9.68
C ARG A 76 9.78 3.97 -8.81
N LEU A 77 9.60 3.99 -7.50
CA LEU A 77 10.59 3.46 -6.56
C LEU A 77 10.58 1.94 -6.50
N THR A 78 11.77 1.36 -6.52
CA THR A 78 11.98 -0.09 -6.34
C THR A 78 12.35 -0.42 -4.89
N PHE A 79 12.39 -1.71 -4.55
CA PHE A 79 12.84 -2.19 -3.24
C PHE A 79 14.22 -1.63 -2.87
N TYR A 80 15.17 -1.65 -3.81
CA TYR A 80 16.53 -1.17 -3.60
C TYR A 80 16.60 0.34 -3.33
N ASP A 81 15.69 1.11 -3.94
CA ASP A 81 15.63 2.56 -3.70
C ASP A 81 15.14 2.91 -2.30
N LEU A 82 14.33 2.02 -1.72
CA LEU A 82 13.73 2.16 -0.40
C LEU A 82 14.66 1.67 0.72
N CYS A 83 15.38 0.57 0.51
CA CYS A 83 16.25 -0.06 1.52
C CYS A 83 17.73 0.30 1.33
N ARG A 84 18.06 1.61 1.41
CA ARG A 84 19.44 2.08 1.19
C ARG A 84 20.40 1.72 2.32
N CYS A 85 19.94 1.71 3.57
CA CYS A 85 20.78 1.35 4.71
C CYS A 85 21.00 -0.17 4.81
N VAL A 86 20.02 -0.99 4.40
CA VAL A 86 20.12 -2.46 4.50
C VAL A 86 21.13 -3.07 3.52
N CYS A 87 21.33 -2.47 2.35
CA CYS A 87 22.27 -2.99 1.34
C CYS A 87 23.75 -2.58 1.56
N HIS A 88 24.04 -1.71 2.53
CA HIS A 88 25.40 -1.18 2.75
C HIS A 88 26.10 -1.74 3.99
N GLN A 89 25.61 -2.84 4.57
CA GLN A 89 26.18 -3.48 5.75
C GLN A 89 26.58 -4.94 5.48
#